data_AF-A0A8S3E7B4-F1
#
_entry.id   AF-A0A8S3E7B4-F1
#
_cell.length_a   1.000
_cell.length_b   1.000
_cell.length_c   1.000
_cell.angle_alpha   90.00
_cell.angle_beta   90.00
_cell.angle_gamma   90.00
#
_symmetry.space_group_name_H-M   'P 1'
#
loop_
_entity.id
_entity.type
_entity.pdbx_description
1 polymer ?
#
loop_
_entity_poly.entity_id
_entity_poly.type
_entity_poly.pdbx_seq_one_letter_code
_entity_poly.pdbx_strand_id
1 'polypeptide(L)'
;GKCLTTNDVAAARLHFKVDSKANNPEFLWNKKIQKAMWTEASILLYILGKHGRISIEDAKLFFEDETFPRGWQKHSSFGVRQLHSATKALKNAAHEQKKQQRINDENA
;
A
#
# COMPACT_ATOMS: atom_id res chain seq x y z
N GLY A 1 -9.11 3.53 16.90
CA GLY A 1 -9.11 2.19 16.30
C GLY A 1 -7.69 1.80 15.91
N LYS A 2 -7.50 0.55 15.49
CA LYS A 2 -6.25 0.13 14.85
C LYS A 2 -6.16 0.79 13.46
N CYS A 3 -4.95 1.13 13.01
CA CYS A 3 -4.75 1.75 11.71
C CYS A 3 -3.71 1.00 10.89
N LEU A 4 -3.92 0.96 9.58
CA LEU A 4 -2.89 0.61 8.62
C LEU A 4 -2.05 1.86 8.32
N THR A 5 -0.74 1.70 8.27
CA THR A 5 0.23 2.73 7.90
C THR A 5 0.85 2.44 6.54
N THR A 6 1.58 3.42 5.98
CA THR A 6 2.44 3.22 4.79
C THR A 6 3.34 1.99 4.92
N ASN A 7 3.90 1.75 6.11
CA ASN A 7 4.78 0.59 6.33
C ASN A 7 4.01 -0.73 6.33
N ASP A 8 2.82 -0.77 6.92
CA ASP A 8 1.99 -1.98 6.94
C ASP A 8 1.53 -2.35 5.54
N VAL A 9 1.10 -1.36 4.75
CA VAL A 9 0.69 -1.57 3.36
C VAL A 9 1.87 -1.96 2.48
N ALA A 10 3.05 -1.37 2.68
CA ALA A 10 4.27 -1.77 1.99
C ALA A 10 4.65 -3.23 2.30
N ALA A 11 4.61 -3.61 3.58
CA ALA A 11 4.91 -4.97 4.03
C ALA A 11 3.91 -5.97 3.44
N ALA A 12 2.61 -5.66 3.48
CA ALA A 12 1.57 -6.48 2.87
C ALA A 12 1.81 -6.68 1.37
N ARG A 13 2.17 -5.62 0.63
CA ARG A 13 2.51 -5.75 -0.81
C ARG A 13 3.72 -6.65 -1.06
N LEU A 14 4.73 -6.61 -0.18
CA LEU A 14 5.88 -7.51 -0.30
C LEU A 14 5.50 -8.95 0.05
N HIS A 15 4.71 -9.16 1.08
CA HIS A 15 4.18 -10.47 1.47
C HIS A 15 3.38 -11.08 0.32
N PHE A 16 2.38 -10.37 -0.22
CA PHE A 16 1.56 -10.87 -1.32
C PHE A 16 2.35 -11.15 -2.59
N LYS A 17 3.44 -10.43 -2.84
CA LYS A 17 4.36 -10.77 -3.93
C LYS A 17 5.01 -12.15 -3.73
N VAL A 18 5.54 -12.41 -2.53
CA VAL A 18 6.20 -13.69 -2.21
C VAL A 18 5.18 -14.82 -2.27
N ASP A 19 4.02 -14.62 -1.65
CA ASP A 19 2.92 -15.57 -1.63
C ASP A 19 2.41 -15.89 -3.05
N SER A 20 2.15 -14.87 -3.86
CA SER A 20 1.71 -15.06 -5.25
C SER A 20 2.75 -15.79 -6.08
N LYS A 21 4.05 -15.52 -5.87
CA LYS A 21 5.12 -16.23 -6.59
C LYS A 21 5.18 -17.72 -6.19
N ALA A 22 4.90 -18.04 -4.93
CA ALA A 22 4.93 -19.41 -4.43
C ALA A 22 3.70 -20.22 -4.91
N ASN A 23 2.54 -19.56 -4.99
CA ASN A 23 1.25 -20.24 -5.13
C ASN A 23 0.60 -20.09 -6.51
N ASN A 24 1.14 -19.25 -7.41
CA ASN A 24 0.57 -19.03 -8.75
C ASN A 24 1.58 -19.41 -9.86
N PRO A 25 1.35 -20.49 -10.64
CA PRO A 25 2.23 -20.86 -11.75
C PRO A 25 2.25 -19.82 -12.88
N GLU A 26 1.22 -18.97 -12.99
CA GLU A 26 1.11 -17.87 -13.96
C GLU A 26 1.57 -16.53 -13.37
N PHE A 27 2.40 -16.54 -12.32
CA PHE A 27 2.83 -15.32 -11.65
C PHE A 27 3.55 -14.35 -12.61
N LEU A 28 2.96 -13.16 -12.81
CA LEU A 28 3.51 -12.09 -13.63
C LEU A 28 3.95 -10.90 -12.77
N TRP A 29 5.22 -10.49 -12.92
CA TRP A 29 5.79 -9.36 -12.17
C TRP A 29 6.55 -8.35 -13.03
N ASN A 30 5.89 -7.84 -14.07
CA ASN A 30 6.48 -6.84 -14.95
C ASN A 30 6.33 -5.39 -14.41
N LYS A 31 6.98 -4.43 -15.07
CA LYS A 31 6.98 -3.01 -14.66
C LYS A 31 5.58 -2.39 -14.65
N LYS A 32 4.67 -2.78 -15.55
CA LYS A 32 3.30 -2.25 -15.63
C LYS A 32 2.47 -2.71 -14.44
N ILE A 33 2.50 -4.02 -14.12
CA ILE A 33 1.83 -4.60 -12.96
C ILE A 33 2.34 -3.96 -11.67
N GLN A 34 3.67 -3.86 -11.52
CA GLN A 34 4.26 -3.21 -10.36
C GLN A 34 3.77 -1.76 -10.21
N LYS A 35 3.74 -0.98 -11.30
CA LYS A 35 3.27 0.40 -11.27
C LYS A 35 1.79 0.48 -10.84
N ALA A 36 0.92 -0.34 -11.43
CA ALA A 36 -0.50 -0.38 -11.10
C ALA A 36 -0.71 -0.73 -9.62
N MET A 37 -0.09 -1.82 -9.16
CA MET A 37 -0.17 -2.28 -7.78
C MET A 37 0.25 -1.21 -6.76
N TRP A 38 1.38 -0.54 -6.97
CA TRP A 38 1.81 0.53 -6.05
C TRP A 38 0.89 1.75 -6.09
N THR A 39 0.25 2.02 -7.24
CA THR A 39 -0.69 3.13 -7.41
C THR A 39 -2.02 2.84 -6.72
N GLU A 40 -2.55 1.62 -6.83
CA GLU A 40 -3.77 1.21 -6.11
C GLU A 40 -3.58 1.26 -4.60
N ALA A 41 -2.41 0.84 -4.11
CA ALA A 41 -2.10 0.90 -2.69
C ALA A 41 -1.99 2.35 -2.18
N SER A 42 -1.48 3.28 -3.01
CA SER A 42 -1.42 4.68 -2.62
C SER A 42 -2.80 5.33 -2.62
N ILE A 43 -3.72 4.89 -3.49
CA ILE A 43 -5.13 5.32 -3.45
C ILE A 43 -5.74 5.03 -2.07
N LEU A 44 -5.57 3.82 -1.54
CA LEU A 44 -6.11 3.45 -0.21
C LEU A 44 -5.65 4.44 0.88
N LEU A 45 -4.35 4.67 1.01
CA LEU A 45 -3.81 5.46 2.11
C LEU A 45 -4.01 6.97 1.96
N TYR A 46 -4.19 7.48 0.74
CA TYR A 46 -4.18 8.92 0.46
C TYR A 46 -5.50 9.48 -0.08
N ILE A 47 -6.39 8.64 -0.60
CA ILE A 47 -7.79 9.03 -0.89
C ILE A 47 -8.65 8.76 0.33
N LEU A 48 -8.58 7.55 0.88
CA LEU A 48 -9.46 7.12 1.97
C LEU A 48 -8.84 7.40 3.35
N GLY A 49 -7.51 7.36 3.43
CA GLY A 49 -6.74 7.71 4.62
C GLY A 49 -6.31 9.17 4.71
N LYS A 50 -5.59 9.50 5.79
CA LYS A 50 -4.95 10.79 6.05
C LYS A 50 -3.52 10.58 6.53
N HIS A 51 -2.59 11.37 5.98
CA HIS A 51 -1.16 11.34 6.36
C HIS A 51 -0.53 9.93 6.27
N GLY A 52 -0.87 9.15 5.24
CA GLY A 52 -0.33 7.81 5.05
C GLY A 52 -0.85 6.77 6.05
N ARG A 53 -2.04 7.02 6.62
CA ARG A 53 -2.70 6.12 7.57
C ARG A 53 -4.19 6.05 7.27
N ILE A 54 -4.78 4.87 7.47
CA ILE A 54 -6.23 4.66 7.39
C ILE A 54 -6.65 3.79 8.58
N SER A 55 -7.82 4.03 9.16
CA SER A 55 -8.35 3.12 10.18
C SER A 55 -8.71 1.78 9.53
N ILE A 56 -8.65 0.69 10.28
CA ILE A 56 -9.06 -0.62 9.75
C ILE A 56 -10.56 -0.60 9.43
N GLU A 57 -11.35 0.08 10.25
CA GLU A 57 -12.79 0.22 10.07
C GLU A 57 -13.13 0.95 8.76
N ASP A 58 -12.46 2.06 8.46
CA ASP A 58 -12.67 2.79 7.19
C ASP A 58 -12.16 2.00 5.98
N ALA A 59 -11.06 1.27 6.13
CA ALA A 59 -10.55 0.40 5.07
C ALA A 59 -11.56 -0.72 4.75
N LYS A 60 -12.21 -1.30 5.76
CA LYS A 60 -13.24 -2.32 5.58
C LYS A 60 -14.46 -1.78 4.87
N LEU A 61 -14.96 -0.60 5.25
CA LEU A 61 -16.09 0.02 4.54
C LEU A 61 -15.81 0.13 3.03
N PHE A 62 -14.57 0.46 2.66
CA PHE A 62 -14.22 0.57 1.25
C PHE A 62 -14.06 -0.78 0.54
N PHE A 63 -13.43 -1.78 1.17
CA PHE A 63 -13.15 -3.06 0.52
C PHE A 63 -14.29 -4.08 0.62
N GLU A 64 -15.04 -4.07 1.71
CA GLU A 64 -16.10 -5.05 2.00
C GLU A 64 -17.47 -4.50 1.60
N ASP A 65 -17.74 -3.22 1.89
CA ASP A 65 -19.05 -2.59 1.65
C ASP A 65 -19.08 -1.63 0.45
N GLU A 66 -17.94 -1.48 -0.25
CA GLU A 66 -17.74 -0.56 -1.38
C GLU A 66 -18.25 0.87 -1.12
N THR A 67 -18.14 1.34 0.13
CA THR A 67 -18.69 2.61 0.58
C THR A 67 -17.64 3.50 1.26
N PHE A 68 -17.92 4.80 1.30
CA PHE A 68 -17.07 5.75 2.00
C PHE A 68 -17.53 5.91 3.46
N PRO A 69 -16.60 6.18 4.40
CA PRO A 69 -16.96 6.56 5.75
C PRO A 69 -17.89 7.77 5.78
N ARG A 70 -18.81 7.81 6.76
CA ARG A 70 -19.73 8.94 6.91
C ARG A 70 -18.94 10.24 7.12
N GLY A 71 -19.24 11.26 6.31
CA GLY A 71 -18.56 12.56 6.38
C GLY A 71 -17.17 12.57 5.71
N TRP A 72 -16.79 11.48 5.03
CA TRP A 72 -15.61 11.49 4.17
C TRP A 72 -15.75 12.56 3.10
N GLN A 73 -14.65 13.29 2.87
CA GLN A 73 -14.55 14.26 1.79
C GLN A 73 -13.23 14.03 1.06
N LYS A 74 -13.30 14.10 -0.26
CA LYS A 74 -12.11 14.10 -1.11
C LYS A 74 -11.21 15.26 -0.68
N HIS A 75 -9.92 14.98 -0.49
CA HIS A 75 -8.96 16.05 -0.23
C HIS A 75 -8.92 17.00 -1.43
N SER A 76 -9.11 18.30 -1.19
CA SER A 76 -9.24 19.32 -2.25
C SER A 76 -8.02 19.40 -3.17
N SER A 77 -6.83 19.08 -2.64
CA SER A 77 -5.58 19.02 -3.40
C SER A 77 -5.26 17.65 -3.99
N PHE A 78 -6.17 16.67 -3.92
CA PHE A 78 -5.90 15.34 -4.49
C PHE A 78 -5.91 15.37 -6.01
N GLY A 79 -4.73 15.16 -6.60
CA GLY A 79 -4.52 14.98 -8.03
C GLY A 79 -3.32 14.07 -8.34
N VAL A 80 -2.97 13.99 -9.62
CA VAL A 80 -1.92 13.07 -10.11
C VAL A 80 -0.58 13.27 -9.41
N ARG A 81 -0.22 14.50 -9.04
CA ARG A 81 1.05 14.79 -8.33
C ARG A 81 1.09 14.19 -6.94
N GLN A 82 0.00 14.33 -6.17
CA GLN A 82 -0.13 13.78 -4.83
C GLN A 82 -0.13 12.25 -4.88
N LEU A 83 -0.84 11.66 -5.84
CA LEU A 83 -0.84 10.22 -6.06
C LEU A 83 0.56 9.69 -6.41
N HIS A 84 1.31 10.41 -7.24
CA HIS A 84 2.69 10.06 -7.57
C HIS A 84 3.61 10.11 -6.35
N SER A 85 3.49 11.17 -5.53
CA SER A 85 4.26 11.32 -4.29
C SER A 85 3.97 10.19 -3.30
N ALA A 86 2.68 9.88 -3.11
CA ALA A 86 2.22 8.78 -2.28
C ALA A 86 2.75 7.41 -2.75
N THR A 87 2.70 7.17 -4.05
CA THR A 87 3.26 5.95 -4.66
C THR A 87 4.77 5.85 -4.42
N LYS A 88 5.50 6.97 -4.51
CA LYS A 88 6.93 7.02 -4.20
C LYS A 88 7.21 6.70 -2.74
N ALA A 89 6.42 7.26 -1.81
CA ALA A 89 6.57 6.99 -0.38
C ALA A 89 6.38 5.50 -0.04
N LEU A 90 5.35 4.85 -0.60
CA LEU A 90 5.14 3.40 -0.46
C LEU A 90 6.29 2.57 -0.99
N LYS A 91 6.80 2.90 -2.18
CA LYS A 91 7.95 2.21 -2.77
C LYS A 91 9.21 2.36 -1.92
N ASN A 92 9.43 3.54 -1.35
CA ASN A 92 10.57 3.80 -0.45
C ASN A 92 10.43 2.99 0.84
N ALA A 93 9.25 2.96 1.46
CA ALA A 93 9.00 2.13 2.65
C ALA A 93 9.29 0.64 2.38
N ALA A 94 8.83 0.13 1.24
CA ALA A 94 9.11 -1.25 0.83
C ALA A 94 10.61 -1.50 0.55
N HIS A 95 11.34 -0.50 0.07
CA HIS A 95 12.79 -0.61 -0.13
C HIS A 95 13.53 -0.71 1.20
N GLU A 96 13.23 0.18 2.15
CA GLU A 96 13.86 0.17 3.47
C GLU A 96 13.56 -1.11 4.26
N GLN A 97 12.35 -1.66 4.15
CA GLN A 97 12.02 -2.95 4.76
C GLN A 97 12.87 -4.09 4.22
N LYS A 98 13.06 -4.17 2.89
CA LYS A 98 13.95 -5.18 2.29
C LYS A 98 15.40 -5.00 2.72
N LYS A 99 15.87 -3.76 2.82
CA LYS A 99 17.21 -3.45 3.28
C LYS A 99 17.40 -3.94 4.72
N GLN A 100 16.45 -3.64 5.61
CA GLN A 100 16.50 -4.09 6.99
C GLN A 100 16.47 -5.61 7.11
N GLN A 101 15.63 -6.28 6.32
CA GLN A 101 15.57 -7.74 6.32
C GLN A 101 16.92 -8.37 5.94
N ARG A 102 17.58 -7.87 4.88
CA ARG A 102 18.92 -8.34 4.50
C ARG A 102 19.96 -8.15 5.60
N ILE A 103 19.96 -6.99 6.25
CA ILE A 103 20.87 -6.73 7.38
C ILE A 103 20.62 -7.72 8.51
N ASN A 104 19.36 -8.05 8.81
CA ASN A 104 19.04 -9.01 9.85
C ASN A 104 19.49 -10.43 9.46
N ASP A 105 19.30 -10.83 8.20
CA ASP A 105 19.70 -12.15 7.69
C ASP A 105 21.23 -12.33 7.66
N GLU A 106 22.00 -11.24 7.44
CA GLU A 106 23.47 -11.26 7.46
C GLU A 106 24.06 -11.31 8.88
N ASN A 107 23.27 -10.99 9.91
CA ASN A 107 23.69 -10.96 11.31
C ASN A 107 23.11 -12.14 12.15
N ALA A 108 22.39 -13.06 11.52
CA ALA A 108 21.79 -14.25 12.13
C ALA A 108 22.63 -15.50 11.86
#